data_AF-A0A6N9A3W9-F1
#
_entry.id   AF-A0A6N9A3W9-F1
#
_cell.length_a   1.000
_cell.length_b   1.000
_cell.length_c   1.000
_cell.angle_alpha   90.00
_cell.angle_beta   90.00
_cell.angle_gamma   90.00
#
_symmetry.space_group_name_H-M   'P 1'
#
loop_
_entity.id
_entity.type
_entity.pdbx_description
1 polymer ?
#
loop_
_entity_poly.entity_id
_entity_poly.type
_entity_poly.pdbx_seq_one_letter_code
_entity_poly.pdbx_strand_id
1 'polypeptide(L)' 'MAGGEVIVILIVVLLLFGARKLPELARSLGSSAREFRKGIEEGRSEDGTGDESASGQTMSTTEPNNTTTTTET' A
#
# COMPACT_ATOMS: atom_id res chain seq x y z
N MET A 1 31.81 -7.54 -4.60
CA MET A 1 31.64 -6.22 -3.96
C MET A 1 30.77 -5.34 -4.87
N ALA A 2 29.45 -5.52 -4.88
CA ALA A 2 28.53 -4.76 -5.78
C ALA A 2 27.43 -3.99 -5.01
N GLY A 3 27.32 -4.17 -3.69
CA GLY A 3 26.25 -3.55 -2.90
C GLY A 3 26.47 -2.07 -2.60
N GLY A 4 27.72 -1.58 -2.63
CA GLY A 4 28.06 -0.20 -2.28
C GLY A 4 27.57 0.81 -3.33
N GLU A 5 27.67 0.49 -4.62
CA GLU A 5 27.30 1.39 -5.71
C GLU A 5 25.80 1.71 -5.69
N VAL A 6 24.96 0.70 -5.41
CA VAL A 6 23.52 0.87 -5.29
C VAL A 6 23.16 1.84 -4.16
N ILE A 7 23.88 1.80 -3.04
CA ILE A 7 23.66 2.72 -1.91
C ILE A 7 23.96 4.17 -2.31
N VAL A 8 25.03 4.39 -3.07
CA VAL A 8 25.44 5.74 -3.51
C VAL A 8 24.39 6.31 -4.48
N ILE A 9 23.92 5.50 -5.43
CA ILE A 9 22.88 5.92 -6.37
C ILE A 9 21.59 6.26 -5.62
N LEU A 10 21.20 5.46 -4.63
CA LEU A 10 20.04 5.76 -3.81
C LEU A 10 20.19 7.10 -3.09
N ILE A 11 21.34 7.36 -2.47
CA ILE A 11 21.59 8.63 -1.78
C ILE A 11 21.47 9.81 -2.74
N VAL A 12 22.04 9.73 -3.94
CA VAL A 12 21.93 10.79 -4.96
C VAL A 12 20.47 11.03 -5.35
N VAL A 13 19.71 9.97 -5.62
CA VAL A 13 18.27 10.07 -5.93
C VAL A 13 17.50 10.70 -4.76
N LEU A 14 17.79 10.29 -3.52
CA LEU A 14 17.17 10.87 -2.32
C LEU A 14 17.51 12.35 -2.14
N LEU A 15 18.69 12.81 -2.54
CA LEU A 15 19.06 14.23 -2.48
C LEU A 15 18.35 15.06 -3.56
N LEU A 16 18.22 14.52 -4.78
CA LEU A 16 17.53 15.21 -5.88
C LEU A 16 16.01 15.27 -5.69
N PHE A 17 15.41 14.14 -5.30
CA PHE A 17 13.96 14.04 -5.15
C PHE A 17 13.50 14.35 -3.72
N GLY A 18 14.34 14.12 -2.71
CA GLY A 18 13.98 14.26 -1.29
C GLY A 18 13.34 12.99 -0.71
N ALA A 19 13.56 12.75 0.59
CA ALA A 19 13.06 11.57 1.30
C ALA A 19 11.52 11.44 1.31
N ARG A 20 10.78 12.56 1.10
CA ARG A 20 9.32 12.57 1.09
C ARG A 20 8.69 12.19 -0.25
N LYS A 21 9.40 12.42 -1.37
CA LYS A 21 8.85 12.19 -2.72
C LYS A 21 8.95 10.75 -3.19
N LEU A 22 9.99 10.03 -2.81
CA LEU A 22 10.08 8.57 -3.09
C LEU A 22 8.87 7.77 -2.56
N PRO A 23 8.47 7.89 -1.27
CA PRO A 23 7.32 7.14 -0.77
C PRO A 23 6.01 7.63 -1.38
N GLU A 24 5.89 8.92 -1.69
CA GLU A 24 4.71 9.51 -2.34
C GLU A 24 4.52 9.00 -3.78
N LEU A 25 5.62 8.95 -4.55
CA LEU A 25 5.65 8.34 -5.89
C LEU A 25 5.36 6.83 -5.83
N ALA A 26 5.93 6.12 -4.87
CA ALA A 26 5.65 4.69 -4.68
C ALA A 26 4.19 4.43 -4.31
N ARG A 27 3.58 5.30 -3.49
CA ARG A 27 2.18 5.14 -3.07
C ARG A 27 1.22 5.39 -4.23
N SER A 28 1.43 6.47 -4.99
CA SER A 28 0.62 6.79 -6.18
C SER A 28 0.78 5.73 -7.29
N LEU A 29 2.01 5.34 -7.61
CA LEU A 29 2.30 4.29 -8.59
C LEU A 29 1.76 2.93 -8.13
N GLY A 30 1.85 2.62 -6.83
CA GLY A 30 1.35 1.37 -6.25
C GLY A 30 -0.17 1.26 -6.32
N SER A 31 -0.90 2.35 -6.03
CA SER A 31 -2.35 2.39 -6.17
C SER A 31 -2.79 2.20 -7.62
N SER A 32 -2.19 2.94 -8.57
CA SER A 32 -2.49 2.78 -10.00
C SER A 32 -2.12 1.38 -10.51
N ALA A 33 -0.98 0.82 -10.10
CA ALA A 33 -0.59 -0.53 -10.47
C ALA A 33 -1.53 -1.60 -9.88
N ARG A 34 -2.08 -1.37 -8.68
CA ARG A 34 -3.04 -2.28 -8.04
C ARG A 34 -4.38 -2.29 -8.78
N GLU A 35 -4.90 -1.12 -9.13
CA GLU A 35 -6.13 -1.00 -9.94
C GLU A 35 -5.93 -1.55 -11.35
N PHE A 36 -4.79 -1.27 -11.97
CA PHE A 36 -4.44 -1.83 -13.28
C PHE A 36 -4.38 -3.36 -13.27
N ARG A 37 -3.73 -3.96 -12.26
CA ARG A 37 -3.70 -5.42 -12.10
C ARG A 37 -5.10 -5.99 -11.89
N LYS A 38 -5.90 -5.36 -11.03
CA LYS A 38 -7.28 -5.77 -10.76
C LYS A 38 -8.14 -5.76 -12.03
N GLY A 39 -8.07 -4.71 -12.84
CA GLY A 39 -8.82 -4.62 -14.10
C GLY A 39 -8.36 -5.65 -15.14
N ILE A 40 -7.06 -5.97 -15.18
CA ILE A 40 -6.54 -7.05 -16.05
C ILE A 40 -6.98 -8.43 -15.55
N GLU A 41 -7.03 -8.66 -14.25
CA GLU A 41 -7.50 -9.92 -13.64
C GLU A 41 -9.00 -10.11 -13.92
N GLU A 42 -9.83 -9.09 -13.65
CA GLU A 42 -11.28 -9.12 -13.92
C GLU A 42 -11.58 -9.38 -15.40
N GLY A 43 -10.91 -8.66 -16.31
CA GLY A 43 -11.08 -8.86 -17.75
C GLY A 43 -10.54 -10.20 -18.29
N ARG A 44 -9.74 -10.93 -17.49
CA ARG A 44 -9.33 -12.31 -17.80
C ARG A 44 -10.25 -13.35 -17.16
N SER A 45 -10.87 -13.03 -16.03
CA SER A 45 -11.79 -13.90 -15.29
C SER A 45 -13.22 -13.92 -15.86
N GLU A 46 -13.55 -13.05 -16.82
CA GLU A 46 -14.81 -13.13 -17.59
C GLU A 46 -14.95 -14.44 -18.41
N ASP A 47 -13.87 -15.22 -18.57
CA ASP A 47 -13.90 -16.58 -19.14
C ASP A 47 -13.82 -17.73 -18.10
N GLY A 48 -13.75 -17.46 -16.78
CA GLY A 48 -13.72 -18.54 -15.79
C GLY A 48 -13.45 -18.10 -14.34
N THR A 49 -14.33 -18.54 -13.44
CA THR A 49 -14.28 -18.44 -11.96
C THR A 49 -12.89 -18.40 -11.31
N GLY A 50 -12.70 -17.42 -10.43
CA GLY A 50 -11.63 -17.37 -9.41
C GLY A 50 -10.93 -16.01 -9.39
N ASP A 51 -10.44 -15.46 -8.30
CA ASP A 51 -10.37 -15.85 -6.89
C ASP A 51 -10.19 -14.56 -6.09
N GLU A 52 -10.92 -14.44 -4.99
CA GLU A 52 -10.89 -13.29 -4.09
C GLU A 52 -9.63 -13.42 -3.20
N SER A 53 -8.46 -13.11 -3.74
CA SER A 53 -7.21 -13.16 -2.97
C SER A 53 -6.89 -11.82 -2.30
N ALA A 54 -7.03 -11.85 -0.98
CA ALA A 54 -6.98 -10.77 -0.03
C ALA A 54 -5.60 -10.08 0.11
N SER A 55 -5.67 -8.84 0.62
CA SER A 55 -4.96 -8.39 1.84
C SER A 55 -4.27 -7.03 1.70
N GLY A 56 -4.57 -6.16 2.67
CA GLY A 56 -3.93 -4.85 2.80
C GLY A 56 -4.57 -3.78 3.70
N GLN A 57 -5.29 -4.16 4.78
CA GLN A 57 -5.53 -3.38 6.03
C GLN A 57 -6.20 -1.98 5.88
N THR A 58 -7.45 -1.74 6.29
CA THR A 58 -7.98 -1.80 7.68
C THR A 58 -6.89 -1.64 8.74
N MET A 59 -6.36 -0.43 8.89
CA MET A 59 -5.78 0.04 10.16
C MET A 59 -5.90 1.57 10.25
N SER A 60 -7.12 2.04 10.52
CA SER A 60 -7.33 3.26 11.28
C SER A 60 -8.19 2.86 12.47
N THR A 61 -7.54 2.34 13.52
CA THR A 61 -8.13 2.27 14.85
C THR A 61 -8.15 3.68 15.45
N THR A 62 -9.13 3.91 16.33
CA THR A 62 -9.47 5.11 17.13
C THR A 62 -10.55 5.96 16.45
N GLU A 63 -11.84 5.94 16.82
CA GLU A 63 -12.47 5.71 18.13
C GLU A 63 -13.97 5.36 17.92
N PRO A 64 -14.53 4.29 18.52
CA PRO A 64 -15.97 4.04 18.52
C PRO A 64 -16.65 4.92 19.56
N ASN A 65 -17.47 5.85 19.06
CA ASN A 65 -18.53 6.55 19.77
C ASN A 65 -19.46 5.54 20.49
N ASN A 66 -19.84 5.93 21.73
CA ASN A 66 -20.90 5.46 22.63
C ASN A 66 -21.07 3.95 22.93
N THR A 67 -20.76 3.56 24.19
CA THR A 67 -21.69 2.78 25.04
C THR A 67 -21.22 2.79 26.50
N THR A 68 -22.03 3.47 27.31
CA THR A 68 -22.20 3.34 28.77
C THR A 68 -21.99 1.91 29.27
N THR A 69 -21.04 1.70 30.17
CA THR A 69 -21.05 0.54 31.06
C THR A 69 -20.96 1.04 32.50
N THR A 70 -22.14 1.12 33.10
CA THR A 70 -22.41 1.11 34.53
C THR A 70 -21.56 0.03 35.20
N THR A 71 -20.57 0.42 35.99
CA THR A 71 -19.99 -0.47 37.00
C THR A 71 -20.86 -0.34 38.24
N GLU A 72 -21.77 -1.29 38.37
CA GLU A 72 -22.48 -1.59 39.60
C GLU A 72 -21.64 -2.58 40.42
N THR A 73 -21.61 -2.37 41.74
CA THR A 73 -20.95 -3.12 42.84
C THR A 73 -19.59 -2.59 43.30
#